data_AF-A0AAN5C8D6-F1
#
_entry.id   AF-A0AAN5C8D6-F1
#
_cell.length_a   1.000
_cell.length_b   1.000
_cell.length_c   1.000
_cell.angle_alpha   90.00
_cell.angle_beta   90.00
_cell.angle_gamma   90.00
#
_symmetry.space_group_name_H-M   'P 1'
#
loop_
_entity.id
_entity.type
_entity.pdbx_description
1 polymer ?
#
loop_
_entity_poly.entity_id
_entity_poly.type
_entity_poly.pdbx_seq_one_letter_code
_entity_poly.pdbx_strand_id
1 'polypeptide(L)' 'KILSVAQFLHKRGFMKQIACTVTSNCLEYLPFFLGVSLQGGALSGSSAVFTEYELRRQFEDSCCTVVLTDEANLNKT' A
#
# COMPACT_ATOMS: atom_id res chain seq x y z
N LYS A 1 -12.71 -7.60 7.96
CA LYS A 1 -11.35 -7.25 7.47
C LYS A 1 -11.34 -5.94 6.69
N ILE A 2 -12.12 -5.77 5.61
CA ILE A 2 -12.17 -4.52 4.80
C ILE A 2 -12.45 -3.26 5.64
N LEU A 3 -13.57 -3.24 6.38
CA LEU A 3 -13.96 -2.09 7.22
C LEU A 3 -12.92 -1.78 8.30
N SER A 4 -12.25 -2.81 8.82
CA SER A 4 -11.16 -2.66 9.79
C SER A 4 -9.94 -1.94 9.17
N VAL A 5 -9.59 -2.26 7.92
CA VAL A 5 -8.53 -1.54 7.19
C VAL A 5 -8.96 -0.09 6.92
N ALA A 6 -10.16 0.14 6.41
CA ALA A 6 -10.66 1.49 6.16
C ALA A 6 -10.63 2.35 7.43
N GLN A 7 -11.10 1.80 8.56
CA GLN A 7 -11.06 2.49 9.86
C GLN A 7 -9.62 2.73 10.35
N PHE A 8 -8.71 1.78 10.14
CA PHE A 8 -7.30 1.95 10.47
C PHE A 8 -6.65 3.07 9.66
N LEU A 9 -6.88 3.10 8.34
CA LEU A 9 -6.43 4.16 7.45
C LEU A 9 -7.02 5.51 7.85
N HIS A 10 -8.32 5.57 8.14
CA HIS A 10 -8.99 6.77 8.64
C HIS A 10 -8.34 7.31 9.92
N LYS A 11 -8.07 6.44 10.90
CA LYS A 11 -7.43 6.83 12.17
C LYS A 11 -6.01 7.37 11.98
N ARG A 12 -5.33 7.00 10.88
CA ARG A 12 -4.02 7.52 10.48
C ARG A 12 -4.10 8.76 9.59
N GLY A 13 -5.29 9.31 9.34
CA GLY A 13 -5.48 10.48 8.49
C GLY A 13 -5.41 10.19 6.99
N PHE A 14 -5.44 8.92 6.58
CA PHE A 14 -5.42 8.55 5.16
C PHE A 14 -6.81 8.78 4.53
N MET A 15 -6.90 9.81 3.67
CA MET A 15 -8.12 10.24 2.98
C MET A 15 -7.75 10.79 1.59
N LYS A 16 -8.28 10.21 0.51
CA LYS A 16 -8.00 10.64 -0.88
C LYS A 16 -6.51 10.71 -1.24
N GLN A 17 -5.72 9.78 -0.68
CA GLN A 17 -4.27 9.67 -0.89
C GLN A 17 -3.92 8.41 -1.70
N ILE A 18 -2.64 8.28 -2.07
CA ILE A 18 -2.12 7.10 -2.74
C ILE A 18 -1.49 6.17 -1.70
N ALA A 19 -1.90 4.92 -1.70
CA ALA A 19 -1.22 3.83 -1.01
C ALA A 19 -0.43 3.00 -2.03
N CYS A 20 0.63 2.33 -1.60
CA CYS A 20 1.41 1.43 -2.44
C CYS A 20 1.36 -0.01 -1.90
N THR A 21 1.57 -1.00 -2.77
CA THR A 21 1.71 -2.41 -2.35
C THR A 21 3.04 -2.97 -2.82
N VAL A 22 3.78 -3.57 -1.91
CA VAL A 22 5.06 -4.26 -2.13
C VAL A 22 4.97 -5.62 -1.44
N THR A 23 4.24 -6.55 -2.03
CA THR A 23 4.03 -7.89 -1.46
C THR A 23 3.87 -8.88 -2.58
N SER A 24 4.27 -10.13 -2.34
CA SER A 24 3.85 -11.21 -3.24
C SER A 24 2.33 -11.38 -3.18
N ASN A 25 1.75 -12.07 -4.17
CA ASN A 25 0.31 -12.32 -4.22
C ASN A 25 -0.18 -12.93 -2.89
N CYS A 26 -1.08 -12.21 -2.21
CA CYS A 26 -1.64 -12.60 -0.93
C CYS A 26 -3.13 -12.24 -0.86
N LEU A 27 -3.88 -12.91 0.01
CA LEU A 27 -5.31 -12.65 0.17
C LEU A 27 -5.57 -11.32 0.89
N GLU A 28 -4.60 -10.84 1.67
CA GLU A 28 -4.59 -9.57 2.39
C GLU A 28 -4.59 -8.36 1.46
N TYR A 29 -4.14 -8.52 0.22
CA TYR A 29 -4.23 -7.50 -0.82
C TYR A 29 -5.68 -7.03 -1.03
N LEU A 30 -6.64 -7.95 -1.10
CA LEU A 30 -8.04 -7.63 -1.36
C LEU A 30 -8.68 -6.72 -0.29
N PRO A 31 -8.65 -7.05 1.01
CA PRO A 31 -9.17 -6.16 2.03
C PRO A 31 -8.38 -4.86 2.15
N PHE A 32 -7.09 -4.83 1.80
CA PHE A 32 -6.32 -3.59 1.77
C PHE A 32 -6.77 -2.66 0.64
N PHE A 33 -6.83 -3.18 -0.60
CA PHE A 33 -7.30 -2.45 -1.78
C PHE A 33 -8.70 -1.87 -1.57
N LEU A 34 -9.64 -2.67 -1.06
CA LEU A 34 -11.00 -2.21 -0.77
C LEU A 34 -11.01 -1.18 0.38
N GLY A 35 -10.17 -1.36 1.40
CA GLY A 35 -10.05 -0.40 2.50
C GLY A 35 -9.53 0.97 2.05
N VAL A 36 -8.50 1.00 1.18
CA VAL A 36 -7.99 2.22 0.52
C VAL A 36 -9.08 2.87 -0.32
N SER A 37 -9.82 2.06 -1.09
CA SER A 37 -10.90 2.54 -1.97
C SER A 37 -12.04 3.20 -1.17
N LEU A 38 -12.42 2.63 -0.02
CA LEU A 38 -13.42 3.22 0.88
C LEU A 38 -13.00 4.58 1.46
N GLN A 39 -11.69 4.82 1.59
CA GLN A 39 -11.13 6.12 2.00
C GLN A 39 -10.99 7.11 0.84
N GLY A 40 -11.50 6.75 -0.35
CA GLY A 40 -11.38 7.53 -1.58
C GLY A 40 -9.95 7.60 -2.12
N GLY A 41 -9.06 6.73 -1.65
CA GLY A 41 -7.67 6.66 -2.10
C GLY A 41 -7.50 5.78 -3.34
N ALA A 42 -6.31 5.83 -3.91
CA ALA A 42 -5.89 4.96 -5.00
C ALA A 42 -4.71 4.08 -4.57
N LEU A 43 -4.52 2.98 -5.30
CA LEU A 43 -3.47 2.02 -5.02
C LEU A 43 -2.45 1.99 -6.17
N SER A 44 -1.18 2.15 -5.82
CA SER A 44 -0.03 1.97 -6.69
C SER A 44 0.53 0.57 -6.50
N GLY A 45 0.52 -0.25 -7.55
CA GLY A 45 1.06 -1.61 -7.49
C GLY A 45 2.57 -1.62 -7.76
N SER A 46 3.35 -2.22 -6.85
CA SER A 46 4.76 -2.53 -7.07
C SER A 46 4.99 -4.03 -6.98
N SER A 47 5.94 -4.53 -7.77
CA SER A 47 6.31 -5.93 -7.70
C SER A 47 7.17 -6.20 -6.46
N ALA A 48 6.92 -7.33 -5.78
CA ALA A 48 7.77 -7.79 -4.68
C ALA A 48 9.21 -8.13 -5.13
N VAL A 49 9.47 -8.30 -6.43
CA VAL A 49 10.85 -8.52 -6.93
C VAL A 49 11.60 -7.23 -7.23
N PHE A 50 10.95 -6.06 -7.12
CA PHE A 50 11.63 -4.79 -7.33
C PHE A 50 12.78 -4.61 -6.35
N THR A 51 13.85 -4.04 -6.87
CA THR A 51 15.02 -3.56 -6.15
C THR A 51 14.69 -2.28 -5.36
N GLU A 52 15.53 -1.92 -4.40
CA GLU A 52 15.40 -0.65 -3.66
C GLU A 52 15.35 0.57 -4.60
N TYR A 53 16.12 0.55 -5.69
CA TYR A 53 16.11 1.63 -6.68
C TYR A 53 14.75 1.79 -7.36
N GLU A 54 14.15 0.67 -7.80
CA GLU A 54 12.84 0.68 -8.46
C GLU A 54 11.72 1.06 -7.48
N LEU A 55 11.77 0.56 -6.25
CA LEU A 55 10.81 0.91 -5.21
C LEU A 55 10.88 2.39 -4.84
N ARG A 56 12.09 2.92 -4.67
CA ARG A 56 12.30 4.35 -4.42
C ARG A 56 11.68 5.20 -5.52
N ARG A 57 11.94 4.86 -6.79
CA ARG A 57 11.32 5.55 -7.93
C ARG A 57 9.81 5.48 -7.89
N GLN A 58 9.23 4.32 -7.60
CA GLN A 58 7.78 4.15 -7.51
C GLN A 58 7.17 4.98 -6.37
N PHE A 59 7.83 5.07 -5.21
CA PHE A 59 7.33 5.86 -4.07
C PHE A 59 7.44 7.36 -4.34
N GLU A 60 8.55 7.81 -4.93
CA GLU A 60 8.73 9.21 -5.35
C GLU A 60 7.71 9.61 -6.42
N ASP A 61 7.52 8.78 -7.45
CA ASP A 61 6.60 9.09 -8.57
C ASP A 61 5.13 9.03 -8.14
N SER A 62 4.77 8.13 -7.22
CA SER A 62 3.39 7.98 -6.75
C SER A 62 3.03 8.84 -5.52
N CYS A 63 4.02 9.46 -4.87
CA CYS A 63 3.84 10.19 -3.62
C CYS A 63 3.04 9.40 -2.57
N CYS A 64 3.23 8.07 -2.50
CA CYS A 64 2.44 7.23 -1.61
C CYS A 64 2.74 7.52 -0.14
N THR A 65 1.70 7.52 0.71
CA THR A 65 1.84 7.83 2.15
C THR A 65 1.76 6.60 3.04
N VAL A 66 1.36 5.46 2.47
CA VAL A 66 1.23 4.17 3.17
C VAL A 66 1.64 3.06 2.22
N VAL A 67 2.38 2.07 2.72
CA VAL A 67 2.75 0.86 1.96
C VAL A 67 2.23 -0.39 2.66
N LEU A 68 1.56 -1.27 1.92
CA LEU A 68 1.31 -2.65 2.32
C LEU A 68 2.50 -3.50 1.90
N THR A 69 3.16 -4.14 2.86
CA THR A 69 4.30 -5.03 2.62
C THR A 69 4.26 -6.25 3.55
N ASP A 70 5.07 -7.24 3.24
CA ASP A 70 5.40 -8.38 4.12
C ASP A 70 6.79 -8.23 4.75
N GLU A 71 7.13 -9.12 5.69
CA GLU A 71 8.41 -9.09 6.41
C GLU A 71 9.62 -9.30 5.49
N ALA A 72 9.46 -10.07 4.40
CA ALA A 72 10.54 -10.35 3.47
C ALA A 72 10.94 -9.11 2.65
N ASN A 73 10.00 -8.18 2.45
CA ASN A 73 10.22 -6.95 1.68
C ASN A 73 10.43 -5.70 2.56
N LEU A 74 10.30 -5.81 3.90
CA LEU A 74 10.32 -4.67 4.81
C LEU A 74 11.61 -3.83 4.72
N ASN A 75 12.78 -4.46 4.62
CA ASN A 75 14.05 -3.72 4.65
C ASN A 75 14.32 -2.86 3.42
N LYS A 76 13.63 -3.14 2.30
CA LYS A 76 13.77 -2.40 1.04
C LYS A 76 12.61 -1.43 0.77
N THR A 77 11.66 -1.34 1.70
CA THR A 77 10.42 -0.56 1.61
C THR A 77 10.48 0.59 2.61
#